data_AF-A0A7J7PQT3-F1
#
_entry.id   AF-A0A7J7PQT3-F1
#
_cell.length_a   1.000
_cell.length_b   1.000
_cell.length_c   1.000
_cell.angle_alpha   90.00
_cell.angle_beta   90.00
_cell.angle_gamma   90.00
#
_symmetry.space_group_name_H-M   'P 1'
#
loop_
_entity.id
_entity.type
_entity.pdbx_description
1 polymer ?
#
loop_
_entity_poly.entity_id
_entity_poly.type
_entity_poly.pdbx_seq_one_letter_code
_entity_poly.pdbx_strand_id
1 'polypeptide(L)'
;MHVHAPAGDNVLSKVVNWMINTKPIFGVMRLGAKNAMKSTTSKAGIDWDGHVRKMQQTAELQQLFQEFSQQPHPNLQYPSYYTMPFHAYEDGNLNWQRRSQCCGWQCKPSGLGADLLPAQGRLSADAAACVLVTALLHSRTPQAYHSRHGLAAPGSILDVGCSTGISSRWYQRAYPGAAITGLDLSPYFLAVAEAEERRRTAADPSIKRISFERGLAESTGYADGSWDLAVFSFIAHECPQQALRDFVREARRIIKPGGVVCFVDNNPRSKTIQNLPPVLFTLMKSTEPWTDEYYSFDLEAALGKEALTMW
;
A
#
# COMPACT_ATOMS: atom_id res chain seq x y z
N MET A 1 -3.59 -29.41 4.47
CA MET A 1 -3.34 -29.66 3.03
C MET A 1 -2.38 -28.58 2.57
N HIS A 2 -1.16 -28.95 2.18
CA HIS A 2 -0.18 -28.02 1.65
C HIS A 2 -0.73 -27.38 0.37
N VAL A 3 -0.76 -26.05 0.33
CA VAL A 3 -1.10 -25.29 -0.88
C VAL A 3 0.10 -25.39 -1.80
N HIS A 4 0.08 -26.34 -2.74
CA HIS A 4 0.93 -26.22 -3.91
C HIS A 4 0.38 -25.05 -4.73
N ALA A 5 1.09 -23.93 -4.71
CA ALA A 5 0.97 -22.97 -5.80
C ALA A 5 1.14 -23.76 -7.11
N PRO A 6 0.31 -23.54 -8.15
CA PRO A 6 0.61 -24.05 -9.47
C PRO A 6 1.75 -23.19 -10.03
N ALA A 7 2.92 -23.23 -9.40
CA ALA A 7 4.18 -23.10 -10.10
C ALA A 7 4.27 -24.33 -10.98
N GLY A 8 3.50 -24.32 -12.07
CA GLY A 8 3.58 -25.34 -13.10
C GLY A 8 5.03 -25.39 -13.51
N ASP A 9 5.66 -26.53 -13.28
CA ASP A 9 7.01 -26.87 -13.70
C ASP A 9 7.05 -27.08 -15.23
N ASN A 10 6.34 -26.20 -15.96
CA ASN A 10 6.11 -26.25 -17.37
C ASN A 10 7.14 -25.37 -18.09
N VAL A 11 7.44 -25.73 -19.34
CA VAL A 11 8.45 -25.08 -20.17
C VAL A 11 8.23 -23.57 -20.26
N LEU A 12 6.96 -23.15 -20.26
CA LEU A 12 6.57 -21.75 -20.37
C LEU A 12 6.97 -20.91 -19.14
N SER A 13 6.78 -21.43 -17.92
CA SER A 13 7.25 -20.77 -16.69
C SER A 13 8.79 -20.72 -16.61
N LYS A 14 9.49 -21.74 -17.13
CA LYS A 14 10.97 -21.72 -17.25
C LYS A 14 11.44 -20.66 -18.24
N VAL A 15 10.76 -20.51 -19.37
CA VAL A 15 11.03 -19.47 -20.38
C VAL A 15 10.77 -18.08 -19.81
N VAL A 16 9.66 -17.85 -19.10
CA VAL A 16 9.39 -16.54 -18.49
C VAL A 16 10.39 -16.23 -17.38
N ASN A 17 10.75 -17.18 -16.52
CA ASN A 17 11.80 -16.99 -15.51
C ASN A 17 13.16 -16.66 -16.15
N TRP A 18 13.50 -17.33 -17.25
CA TRP A 18 14.70 -17.01 -18.03
C TRP A 18 14.66 -15.60 -18.62
N MET A 19 13.51 -15.18 -19.15
CA MET A 19 13.32 -13.81 -19.67
C MET A 19 13.45 -12.74 -18.57
N ILE A 20 12.92 -12.99 -17.36
CA ILE A 20 13.04 -12.09 -16.20
C ILE A 20 14.50 -11.96 -15.76
N ASN A 21 15.23 -13.07 -15.72
CA ASN A 21 16.64 -13.10 -15.30
C ASN A 21 17.61 -12.57 -16.37
N THR A 22 17.13 -12.29 -17.59
CA THR A 22 17.93 -11.76 -18.69
C THR A 22 17.76 -10.24 -18.79
N LYS A 23 18.72 -9.47 -18.26
CA LYS A 23 18.66 -7.99 -18.13
C LYS A 23 18.11 -7.25 -19.38
N PRO A 24 18.56 -7.53 -20.61
CA PRO A 24 18.03 -6.86 -21.81
C PRO A 24 16.55 -7.16 -22.07
N ILE A 25 16.13 -8.41 -21.91
CA ILE A 25 14.75 -8.85 -22.14
C ILE A 25 13.82 -8.29 -21.06
N PHE A 26 14.26 -8.35 -19.81
CA PHE A 26 13.56 -7.71 -18.68
C PHE A 26 13.36 -6.22 -18.92
N GLY A 27 14.37 -5.51 -19.44
CA GLY A 27 14.27 -4.09 -19.82
C GLY A 27 13.18 -3.80 -20.87
N VAL A 28 13.01 -4.67 -21.87
CA VAL A 28 11.96 -4.53 -22.89
C VAL A 28 10.57 -4.84 -22.32
N MET A 29 10.41 -5.94 -21.58
CA MET A 29 9.14 -6.30 -20.94
C MET A 29 8.65 -5.18 -20.03
N ARG A 30 9.58 -4.57 -19.29
CA ARG A 30 9.36 -3.44 -18.42
C ARG A 30 8.86 -2.19 -19.15
N LEU A 31 9.47 -1.83 -20.28
CA LEU A 31 9.01 -0.73 -21.12
C LEU A 31 7.58 -0.99 -21.62
N GLY A 32 7.28 -2.24 -21.99
CA GLY A 32 5.93 -2.69 -22.35
C GLY A 32 4.93 -2.48 -21.20
N ALA A 33 5.25 -2.92 -19.99
CA ALA A 33 4.40 -2.75 -18.82
C ALA A 33 4.15 -1.26 -18.50
N LYS A 34 5.21 -0.43 -18.51
CA LYS A 34 5.11 1.02 -18.31
C LYS A 34 4.21 1.70 -19.36
N ASN A 35 4.33 1.31 -20.63
CA ASN A 35 3.51 1.85 -21.70
C ASN A 35 2.05 1.38 -21.60
N ALA A 36 1.80 0.13 -21.18
CA ALA A 36 0.45 -0.36 -20.93
C ALA A 36 -0.23 0.42 -19.79
N MET A 37 0.50 0.72 -18.71
CA MET A 37 0.00 1.53 -17.60
C MET A 37 -0.31 2.95 -18.04
N LYS A 38 0.62 3.63 -18.74
CA LYS A 38 0.39 4.97 -19.30
C LYS A 38 -0.81 5.00 -20.26
N SER A 39 -0.93 4.01 -21.15
CA SER A 39 -2.06 3.90 -22.08
C SER A 39 -3.38 3.76 -21.34
N THR A 40 -3.41 2.95 -20.27
CA THR A 40 -4.61 2.73 -19.45
C THR A 40 -5.07 4.03 -18.79
N THR A 41 -4.16 4.83 -18.26
CA THR A 41 -4.51 6.12 -17.65
C THR A 41 -4.87 7.20 -18.65
N SER A 42 -4.21 7.24 -19.81
CA SER A 42 -4.59 8.17 -20.88
C SER A 42 -5.99 7.87 -21.39
N LYS A 43 -6.38 6.59 -21.49
CA LYS A 43 -7.76 6.17 -21.81
C LYS A 43 -8.77 6.61 -20.75
N ALA A 44 -8.35 6.76 -19.50
CA ALA A 44 -9.15 7.30 -18.41
C ALA A 44 -9.12 8.85 -18.35
N GLY A 45 -8.51 9.53 -19.33
CA GLY A 45 -8.44 10.99 -19.41
C GLY A 45 -7.38 11.64 -18.52
N ILE A 46 -6.44 10.86 -17.98
CA ILE A 46 -5.39 11.36 -17.08
C ILE A 46 -4.11 11.63 -17.87
N ASP A 47 -3.66 12.89 -17.91
CA ASP A 47 -2.33 13.26 -18.41
C ASP A 47 -1.26 12.85 -17.40
N TRP A 48 -0.80 11.62 -17.57
CA TRP A 48 0.24 11.01 -16.76
C TRP A 48 1.49 11.88 -16.65
N ASP A 49 2.11 12.18 -17.79
CA ASP A 49 3.42 12.79 -17.85
C ASP A 49 3.34 14.25 -17.41
N GLY A 50 2.23 14.94 -17.69
CA GLY A 50 1.95 16.26 -17.12
C GLY A 50 1.82 16.25 -15.61
N HIS A 51 1.11 15.28 -15.04
CA HIS A 51 0.97 15.15 -13.60
C HIS A 51 2.33 14.92 -12.92
N VAL A 52 3.16 14.01 -13.46
CA VAL A 52 4.52 13.77 -12.93
C VAL A 52 5.34 15.05 -12.92
N ARG A 53 5.38 15.76 -14.06
CA ARG A 53 6.15 17.00 -14.20
C ARG A 53 5.67 18.05 -13.21
N LYS A 54 4.36 18.22 -13.05
CA LYS A 54 3.77 19.16 -12.09
C LYS A 54 4.21 18.84 -10.67
N MET A 55 4.13 17.58 -10.24
CA MET A 55 4.56 17.19 -8.90
C MET A 55 6.06 17.43 -8.68
N GLN A 56 6.89 17.11 -9.67
CA GLN A 56 8.34 17.34 -9.61
C GLN A 56 8.71 18.83 -9.55
N GLN A 57 7.90 19.70 -10.15
CA GLN A 57 8.12 21.15 -10.16
C GLN A 57 7.47 21.88 -8.98
N THR A 58 6.69 21.19 -8.14
CA THR A 58 6.01 21.82 -6.99
C THR A 58 6.99 22.02 -5.85
N ALA A 59 7.35 23.29 -5.55
CA ALA A 59 8.33 23.64 -4.53
C ALA A 59 7.98 23.10 -3.13
N GLU A 60 6.71 23.17 -2.72
CA GLU A 60 6.23 22.61 -1.45
C GLU A 60 6.54 21.11 -1.34
N LEU A 61 6.33 20.34 -2.41
CA LEU A 61 6.58 18.90 -2.42
C LEU A 61 8.08 18.58 -2.37
N GLN A 62 8.93 19.44 -2.96
CA GLN A 62 10.38 19.31 -2.85
C GLN A 62 10.87 19.58 -1.43
N GLN A 63 10.33 20.63 -0.79
CA GLN A 63 10.65 20.98 0.59
C GLN A 63 10.24 19.85 1.55
N LEU A 64 8.98 19.41 1.50
CA LEU A 64 8.49 18.33 2.35
C LEU A 64 9.27 17.03 2.17
N PHE A 65 9.65 16.71 0.92
CA PHE A 65 10.51 15.57 0.64
C PHE A 65 11.87 15.69 1.34
N GLN A 66 12.49 16.87 1.32
CA GLN A 66 13.76 17.10 2.03
C GLN A 66 13.57 16.96 3.54
N GLU A 67 12.49 17.52 4.10
CA GLU A 67 12.14 17.40 5.52
C GLU A 67 12.05 15.92 5.94
N PHE A 68 11.23 15.11 5.26
CA PHE A 68 11.11 13.67 5.56
C PHE A 68 12.39 12.86 5.30
N SER A 69 13.21 13.28 4.32
CA SER A 69 14.48 12.61 4.03
C SER A 69 15.53 12.85 5.11
N GLN A 70 15.52 14.04 5.71
CA GLN A 70 16.47 14.48 6.74
C GLN A 70 16.04 14.15 8.17
N GLN A 71 14.77 13.75 8.38
CA GLN A 71 14.30 13.30 9.69
C GLN A 71 15.22 12.20 10.24
N PRO A 72 15.83 12.42 11.42
CA PRO A 72 16.72 11.43 12.02
C PRO A 72 15.89 10.24 12.45
N HIS A 73 16.13 9.10 11.81
CA HIS A 73 15.64 7.82 12.26
C HIS A 73 16.86 6.99 12.64
N PRO A 74 17.17 6.84 13.93
CA PRO A 74 18.36 6.11 14.35
C PRO A 74 18.29 4.71 13.75
N ASN A 75 19.37 4.32 13.06
CA ASN A 75 19.55 3.01 12.42
C ASN A 75 18.63 2.70 11.22
N LEU A 76 18.02 3.71 10.57
CA LEU A 76 17.20 3.45 9.39
C LEU A 76 18.05 3.01 8.19
N GLN A 77 18.07 1.70 7.95
CA GLN A 77 18.60 1.11 6.74
C GLN A 77 17.41 0.62 5.90
N TYR A 78 17.36 1.03 4.64
CA TYR A 78 16.36 0.50 3.73
C TYR A 78 16.57 -1.02 3.58
N PRO A 79 15.54 -1.85 3.83
CA PRO A 79 15.63 -3.28 3.58
C PRO A 79 16.03 -3.51 2.12
N SER A 80 16.86 -4.52 1.86
CA SER A 80 17.33 -4.80 0.50
C SER A 80 16.18 -5.02 -0.48
N TYR A 81 15.07 -5.62 -0.03
CA TYR A 81 13.89 -5.83 -0.85
C TYR A 81 13.17 -4.52 -1.24
N TYR A 82 13.35 -3.44 -0.49
CA TYR A 82 12.68 -2.15 -0.72
C TYR A 82 13.30 -1.36 -1.88
N THR A 83 14.58 -1.58 -2.15
CA THR A 83 15.34 -0.93 -3.22
C THR A 83 15.43 -1.78 -4.50
N MET A 84 14.87 -2.99 -4.48
CA MET A 84 14.84 -3.89 -5.64
C MET A 84 13.89 -3.38 -6.73
N PRO A 85 14.22 -3.63 -8.02
CA PRO A 85 13.29 -3.44 -9.11
C PRO A 85 11.94 -4.14 -8.87
N PHE A 86 10.85 -3.37 -8.88
CA PHE A 86 9.48 -3.84 -8.64
C PHE A 86 8.52 -3.01 -9.50
N HIS A 87 7.37 -3.55 -9.92
CA HIS A 87 6.37 -2.83 -10.73
C HIS A 87 6.92 -2.07 -11.95
N ALA A 88 7.91 -2.65 -12.65
CA ALA A 88 8.57 -2.02 -13.78
C ALA A 88 9.44 -0.77 -13.44
N TYR A 89 10.08 -0.72 -12.26
CA TYR A 89 11.01 0.35 -11.80
C TYR A 89 12.46 -0.11 -11.54
N GLU A 90 13.46 0.79 -11.66
CA GLU A 90 14.90 0.45 -11.48
C GLU A 90 15.28 0.46 -10.00
N ASP A 91 14.72 1.39 -9.23
CA ASP A 91 15.14 1.66 -7.84
C ASP A 91 14.04 1.33 -6.81
N GLY A 92 13.08 0.47 -7.18
CA GLY A 92 12.00 0.03 -6.29
C GLY A 92 11.12 1.16 -5.75
N ASN A 93 10.91 1.17 -4.43
CA ASN A 93 10.08 2.15 -3.74
C ASN A 93 10.70 3.57 -3.66
N LEU A 94 11.99 3.73 -3.99
CA LEU A 94 12.71 5.00 -3.88
C LEU A 94 12.67 5.86 -5.15
N ASN A 95 11.88 5.48 -6.16
CA ASN A 95 11.86 6.17 -7.45
C ASN A 95 10.67 7.17 -7.57
N TRP A 96 10.97 8.41 -7.97
CA TRP A 96 9.97 9.45 -8.30
C TRP A 96 8.94 8.97 -9.35
N GLN A 97 9.34 8.14 -10.30
CA GLN A 97 8.44 7.60 -11.32
C GLN A 97 7.41 6.63 -10.71
N ARG A 98 7.74 5.90 -9.63
CA ARG A 98 6.78 5.09 -8.85
C ARG A 98 5.74 5.98 -8.18
N ARG A 99 6.11 7.16 -7.70
CA ARG A 99 5.17 8.13 -7.11
C ARG A 99 4.12 8.63 -8.10
N SER A 100 4.49 8.90 -9.35
CA SER A 100 3.48 9.21 -10.36
C SER A 100 2.61 8.02 -10.75
N GLN A 101 3.11 6.77 -10.64
CA GLN A 101 2.25 5.59 -10.84
C GLN A 101 1.42 5.23 -9.65
N CYS A 102 1.90 5.37 -8.42
CA CYS A 102 1.02 5.39 -7.28
C CYS A 102 -0.01 6.49 -7.48
N CYS A 103 0.31 7.75 -7.74
CA CYS A 103 -0.72 8.75 -8.02
C CYS A 103 -1.60 8.42 -9.23
N GLY A 104 -1.13 7.75 -10.29
CA GLY A 104 -1.90 7.44 -11.52
C GLY A 104 -2.67 6.10 -11.54
N TRP A 105 -2.15 5.05 -10.91
CA TRP A 105 -2.83 3.81 -10.54
C TRP A 105 -3.73 4.05 -9.34
N GLN A 106 -3.31 4.82 -8.35
CA GLN A 106 -4.20 5.49 -7.41
C GLN A 106 -5.16 6.29 -8.25
N CYS A 107 -4.85 7.05 -9.30
CA CYS A 107 -5.89 7.69 -10.13
C CYS A 107 -6.88 6.73 -10.85
N LYS A 108 -6.66 5.40 -10.87
CA LYS A 108 -7.72 4.45 -11.25
C LYS A 108 -8.79 4.36 -10.14
N PRO A 109 -8.46 4.17 -8.84
CA PRO A 109 -9.38 4.42 -7.70
C PRO A 109 -9.49 5.89 -7.19
N SER A 110 -8.68 6.82 -7.68
CA SER A 110 -8.31 8.10 -7.05
C SER A 110 -8.21 9.21 -8.08
N GLY A 111 -9.22 9.31 -8.95
CA GLY A 111 -9.74 10.65 -9.27
C GLY A 111 -10.26 11.39 -8.03
N LEU A 112 -9.68 11.12 -6.85
CA LEU A 112 -10.28 11.09 -5.53
C LEU A 112 -9.15 10.93 -4.49
N GLY A 113 -8.16 11.83 -4.54
CA GLY A 113 -7.63 12.34 -3.27
C GLY A 113 -8.82 12.77 -2.44
N ALA A 114 -8.80 12.52 -1.13
CA ALA A 114 -9.99 12.57 -0.27
C ALA A 114 -10.68 13.96 -0.13
N ASP A 115 -10.35 14.93 -0.98
CA ASP A 115 -11.03 16.22 -1.15
C ASP A 115 -11.88 16.32 -2.41
N LEU A 116 -12.03 15.25 -3.18
CA LEU A 116 -12.84 15.28 -4.39
C LEU A 116 -13.75 14.06 -4.52
N LEU A 117 -14.59 13.78 -3.52
CA LEU A 117 -15.97 13.38 -3.89
C LEU A 117 -16.44 14.52 -4.80
N PRO A 118 -16.62 14.31 -6.11
CA PRO A 118 -16.53 15.41 -7.04
C PRO A 118 -17.55 16.48 -6.67
N ALA A 119 -17.06 17.66 -6.29
CA ALA A 119 -17.65 18.84 -6.85
C ALA A 119 -17.46 18.69 -8.38
N GLN A 120 -18.48 18.15 -9.04
CA GLN A 120 -18.77 18.29 -10.48
C GLN A 120 -18.12 17.28 -11.48
N GLY A 121 -18.18 15.97 -11.25
CA GLY A 121 -17.85 14.97 -12.29
C GLY A 121 -18.39 13.56 -12.05
N ARG A 122 -18.77 12.82 -13.11
CA ARG A 122 -19.17 11.41 -13.03
C ARG A 122 -17.93 10.51 -13.05
N LEU A 123 -17.78 9.65 -12.04
CA LEU A 123 -16.78 8.58 -12.06
C LEU A 123 -17.17 7.50 -13.10
N SER A 124 -16.18 6.80 -13.65
CA SER A 124 -16.45 5.54 -14.33
C SER A 124 -16.93 4.49 -13.32
N ALA A 125 -17.67 3.48 -13.78
CA ALA A 125 -18.16 2.39 -12.92
C ALA A 125 -17.02 1.68 -12.18
N ASP A 126 -15.89 1.45 -12.87
CA ASP A 126 -14.70 0.81 -12.28
C ASP A 126 -14.06 1.68 -11.19
N ALA A 127 -13.92 2.99 -11.44
CA ALA A 127 -13.38 3.91 -10.44
C ALA A 127 -14.28 4.00 -9.21
N ALA A 128 -15.60 4.07 -9.41
CA ALA A 128 -16.58 4.06 -8.31
C ALA A 128 -16.54 2.74 -7.51
N ALA A 129 -16.40 1.59 -8.19
CA ALA A 129 -16.26 0.29 -7.55
C ALA A 129 -14.98 0.23 -6.70
N CYS A 130 -13.85 0.72 -7.22
CA CYS A 130 -12.60 0.75 -6.45
C CYS A 130 -12.69 1.69 -5.23
N VAL A 131 -13.27 2.88 -5.37
CA VAL A 131 -13.51 3.80 -4.24
C VAL A 131 -14.38 3.13 -3.17
N LEU A 132 -15.44 2.43 -3.59
CA LEU A 132 -16.32 1.70 -2.70
C LEU A 132 -15.57 0.58 -1.98
N VAL A 133 -14.81 -0.25 -2.69
CA VAL A 133 -14.01 -1.34 -2.11
C VAL A 133 -13.01 -0.78 -1.09
N THR A 134 -12.27 0.26 -1.47
CA THR A 134 -11.33 0.93 -0.55
C THR A 134 -12.05 1.46 0.68
N ALA A 135 -13.19 2.14 0.51
CA ALA A 135 -13.99 2.60 1.65
C ALA A 135 -14.45 1.43 2.53
N LEU A 136 -14.96 0.35 1.96
CA LEU A 136 -15.44 -0.82 2.71
C LEU A 136 -14.32 -1.48 3.52
N LEU A 137 -13.14 -1.65 2.91
CA LEU A 137 -11.99 -2.25 3.57
C LEU A 137 -11.46 -1.35 4.69
N HIS A 138 -11.35 -0.05 4.46
CA HIS A 138 -10.69 0.87 5.40
C HIS A 138 -11.66 1.58 6.36
N SER A 139 -12.96 1.27 6.33
CA SER A 139 -13.93 1.82 7.29
C SER A 139 -14.86 0.75 7.83
N ARG A 140 -15.73 0.22 6.98
CA ARG A 140 -16.84 -0.65 7.41
C ARG A 140 -16.38 -1.95 8.02
N THR A 141 -15.32 -2.56 7.51
CA THR A 141 -14.90 -3.88 8.00
C THR A 141 -14.25 -3.81 9.38
N PRO A 142 -13.29 -2.90 9.67
CA PRO A 142 -12.84 -2.66 11.02
C PRO A 142 -13.99 -2.29 11.97
N GLN A 143 -14.93 -1.43 11.57
CA GLN A 143 -16.07 -1.05 12.39
C GLN A 143 -16.99 -2.24 12.71
N ALA A 144 -17.28 -3.07 11.70
CA ALA A 144 -18.08 -4.28 11.86
C ALA A 144 -17.39 -5.29 12.78
N TYR A 145 -16.06 -5.41 12.72
CA TYR A 145 -15.29 -6.24 13.63
C TYR A 145 -15.41 -5.75 15.07
N HIS A 146 -15.17 -4.45 15.33
CA HIS A 146 -15.31 -3.89 16.67
C HIS A 146 -16.74 -4.10 17.21
N SER A 147 -17.76 -3.83 16.39
CA SER A 147 -19.16 -4.04 16.77
C SER A 147 -19.49 -5.51 17.06
N ARG A 148 -19.06 -6.45 16.20
CA ARG A 148 -19.30 -7.89 16.37
C ARG A 148 -18.66 -8.45 17.62
N HIS A 149 -17.50 -7.91 18.02
CA HIS A 149 -16.74 -8.37 19.17
C HIS A 149 -16.96 -7.53 20.43
N GLY A 150 -17.85 -6.54 20.40
CA GLY A 150 -18.13 -5.66 21.55
C GLY A 150 -16.94 -4.82 21.98
N LEU A 151 -16.02 -4.52 21.06
CA LEU A 151 -14.83 -3.71 21.33
C LEU A 151 -15.16 -2.22 21.26
N ALA A 152 -14.52 -1.43 22.12
CA ALA A 152 -14.62 0.02 22.07
C ALA A 152 -14.05 0.56 20.74
N ALA A 153 -14.55 1.72 20.30
CA ALA A 153 -13.96 2.40 19.14
C ALA A 153 -12.50 2.79 19.45
N PRO A 154 -11.56 2.59 18.51
CA PRO A 154 -10.15 2.89 18.73
C PRO A 154 -9.93 4.39 18.96
N GLY A 155 -9.12 4.73 19.96
CA GLY A 155 -8.67 6.09 20.23
C GLY A 155 -7.39 6.45 19.48
N SER A 156 -6.55 5.46 19.16
CA SER A 156 -5.35 5.61 18.33
C SER A 156 -5.29 4.56 17.21
N ILE A 157 -5.02 5.02 15.99
CA ILE A 157 -4.93 4.18 14.78
C ILE A 157 -3.59 4.42 14.09
N LEU A 158 -2.84 3.34 13.84
CA LEU A 158 -1.64 3.33 13.02
C LEU A 158 -1.93 2.72 11.65
N ASP A 159 -1.73 3.50 10.59
CA ASP A 159 -1.82 3.06 9.20
C ASP A 159 -0.40 2.78 8.66
N VAL A 160 -0.01 1.51 8.64
CA VAL A 160 1.33 1.06 8.28
C VAL A 160 1.43 0.81 6.77
N GLY A 161 2.37 1.47 6.12
CA GLY A 161 2.45 1.56 4.67
C GLY A 161 1.43 2.54 4.10
N CYS A 162 1.23 3.70 4.74
CA CYS A 162 0.12 4.61 4.42
C CYS A 162 0.20 5.25 3.03
N SER A 163 1.35 5.17 2.35
CA SER A 163 1.59 5.81 1.06
C SER A 163 1.18 7.29 1.11
N THR A 164 0.35 7.75 0.16
CA THR A 164 -0.14 9.13 0.06
C THR A 164 -1.26 9.46 1.07
N GLY A 165 -1.57 8.55 1.99
CA GLY A 165 -2.50 8.76 3.10
C GLY A 165 -3.98 8.56 2.75
N ILE A 166 -4.30 7.91 1.64
CA ILE A 166 -5.71 7.69 1.22
C ILE A 166 -6.45 6.82 2.25
N SER A 167 -5.85 5.71 2.67
CA SER A 167 -6.36 4.82 3.72
C SER A 167 -6.52 5.57 5.05
N SER A 168 -5.51 6.36 5.43
CA SER A 168 -5.53 7.17 6.65
C SER A 168 -6.74 8.11 6.72
N ARG A 169 -7.14 8.68 5.59
CA ARG A 169 -8.33 9.56 5.50
C ARG A 169 -9.65 8.79 5.57
N TRP A 170 -9.69 7.55 5.10
CA TRP A 170 -10.85 6.68 5.33
C TRP A 170 -11.00 6.30 6.80
N TYR A 171 -9.88 6.02 7.49
CA TYR A 171 -9.90 5.81 8.94
C TYR A 171 -10.37 7.06 9.69
N GLN A 172 -9.95 8.27 9.27
CA GLN A 172 -10.40 9.53 9.87
C GLN A 172 -11.91 9.73 9.76
N ARG A 173 -12.48 9.39 8.61
CA ARG A 173 -13.94 9.44 8.39
C ARG A 173 -14.68 8.39 9.22
N ALA A 174 -14.10 7.20 9.36
CA ALA A 174 -14.70 6.10 10.10
C ALA A 174 -14.62 6.30 11.63
N TYR A 175 -13.55 6.95 12.09
CA TYR A 175 -13.22 7.15 13.50
C TYR A 175 -12.83 8.61 13.74
N PRO A 176 -13.78 9.55 13.68
CA PRO A 176 -13.48 10.99 13.79
C PRO A 176 -12.86 11.39 15.14
N GLY A 177 -13.06 10.59 16.19
CA GLY A 177 -12.42 10.79 17.50
C GLY A 177 -10.98 10.28 17.60
N ALA A 178 -10.56 9.38 16.71
CA ALA A 178 -9.26 8.73 16.79
C ALA A 178 -8.11 9.69 16.48
N ALA A 179 -6.94 9.48 17.08
CA ALA A 179 -5.67 10.04 16.61
C ALA A 179 -5.10 9.08 15.56
N ILE A 180 -4.78 9.58 14.38
CA ILE A 180 -4.34 8.76 13.25
C ILE A 180 -2.92 9.15 12.89
N THR A 181 -2.06 8.14 12.83
CA THR A 181 -0.70 8.26 12.30
C THR A 181 -0.56 7.35 11.08
N GLY A 182 -0.12 7.92 9.97
CA GLY A 182 0.34 7.18 8.79
C GLY A 182 1.85 6.98 8.84
N LEU A 183 2.29 5.73 8.78
CA LEU A 183 3.69 5.33 8.77
C LEU A 183 4.07 4.84 7.38
N ASP A 184 5.10 5.41 6.76
CA ASP A 184 5.62 4.90 5.49
C ASP A 184 7.15 5.05 5.43
N LEU A 185 7.82 4.16 4.72
CA LEU A 185 9.27 4.23 4.59
C LEU A 185 9.71 5.26 3.53
N SER A 186 8.80 5.63 2.61
CA SER A 186 9.06 6.54 1.50
C SER A 186 8.87 8.01 1.90
N PRO A 187 9.94 8.82 1.97
CA PRO A 187 9.81 10.26 2.17
C PRO A 187 9.03 10.95 1.04
N TYR A 188 8.98 10.33 -0.15
CA TYR A 188 8.22 10.86 -1.27
C TYR A 188 6.71 10.71 -1.10
N PHE A 189 6.24 9.59 -0.56
CA PHE A 189 4.82 9.38 -0.30
C PHE A 189 4.33 10.28 0.84
N LEU A 190 5.11 10.34 1.92
CA LEU A 190 4.81 11.20 3.06
C LEU A 190 4.76 12.68 2.67
N ALA A 191 5.63 13.14 1.76
CA ALA A 191 5.57 14.50 1.25
C ALA A 191 4.25 14.82 0.51
N VAL A 192 3.66 13.86 -0.22
CA VAL A 192 2.33 14.05 -0.83
C VAL A 192 1.25 14.05 0.23
N ALA A 193 1.30 13.06 1.13
CA ALA A 193 0.31 12.88 2.18
C ALA A 193 0.20 14.14 3.05
N GLU A 194 1.34 14.67 3.47
CA GLU A 194 1.49 15.88 4.26
C GLU A 194 1.01 17.14 3.51
N ALA A 195 1.37 17.30 2.23
CA ALA A 195 0.91 18.44 1.44
C ALA A 195 -0.61 18.45 1.23
N GLU A 196 -1.19 17.28 0.95
CA GLU A 196 -2.63 17.14 0.85
C GLU A 196 -3.31 17.39 2.20
N GLU A 197 -2.77 16.84 3.28
CA GLU A 197 -3.34 17.06 4.62
C GLU A 197 -3.27 18.53 5.06
N ARG A 198 -2.19 19.25 4.74
CA ARG A 198 -2.12 20.71 4.95
C ARG A 198 -3.25 21.44 4.24
N ARG A 199 -3.51 21.13 2.97
CA ARG A 199 -4.61 21.73 2.20
C ARG A 199 -5.97 21.40 2.81
N ARG A 200 -6.17 20.16 3.25
CA ARG A 200 -7.40 19.68 3.92
C ARG A 200 -7.72 20.46 5.17
N THR A 201 -6.77 20.51 6.10
CA THR A 201 -6.97 21.16 7.40
C THR A 201 -7.02 22.68 7.27
N ALA A 202 -6.43 23.26 6.22
CA ALA A 202 -6.57 24.68 5.90
C ALA A 202 -7.95 25.01 5.33
N ALA A 203 -8.54 24.11 4.53
CA ALA A 203 -9.88 24.27 3.96
C ALA A 203 -10.99 24.04 5.00
N ASP A 204 -10.78 23.12 5.94
CA ASP A 204 -11.70 22.83 7.03
C ASP A 204 -10.93 22.59 8.36
N PRO A 205 -10.83 23.63 9.20
CA PRO A 205 -10.16 23.54 10.50
C PRO A 205 -10.82 22.59 11.50
N SER A 206 -12.05 22.11 11.25
CA SER A 206 -12.71 21.12 12.10
C SER A 206 -12.16 19.70 11.91
N ILE A 207 -11.45 19.46 10.80
CA ILE A 207 -10.81 18.18 10.52
C ILE A 207 -9.58 18.02 11.42
N LYS A 208 -9.58 16.99 12.26
CA LYS A 208 -8.42 16.64 13.09
C LYS A 208 -7.27 16.15 12.22
N ARG A 209 -6.16 16.89 12.23
CA ARG A 209 -4.97 16.58 11.43
C ARG A 209 -4.46 15.15 11.61
N ILE A 210 -4.15 14.47 10.49
CA ILE A 210 -3.43 13.19 10.46
C ILE A 210 -1.92 13.46 10.59
N SER A 211 -1.22 12.68 11.44
CA SER A 211 0.23 12.71 11.53
C SER A 211 0.85 11.76 10.51
N PHE A 212 1.89 12.19 9.79
CA PHE A 212 2.63 11.35 8.86
C PHE A 212 4.08 11.22 9.34
N GLU A 213 4.53 9.98 9.49
CA GLU A 213 5.82 9.64 10.07
C GLU A 213 6.58 8.68 9.16
N ARG A 214 7.90 8.86 9.12
CA ARG A 214 8.78 7.97 8.38
C ARG A 214 9.26 6.85 9.30
N GLY A 215 9.14 5.59 8.86
CA GLY A 215 9.68 4.46 9.61
C GLY A 215 9.48 3.10 8.94
N LEU A 216 10.02 2.06 9.57
CA LEU A 216 9.95 0.68 9.12
C LEU A 216 8.71 -0.02 9.68
N ALA A 217 8.06 -0.83 8.85
CA ALA A 217 6.93 -1.65 9.28
C ALA A 217 7.38 -2.84 10.14
N GLU A 218 8.61 -3.33 9.92
CA GLU A 218 9.25 -4.42 10.66
C GLU A 218 9.72 -4.00 12.05
N SER A 219 9.93 -2.71 12.27
CA SER A 219 10.47 -2.14 13.51
C SER A 219 10.13 -0.66 13.58
N THR A 220 8.91 -0.36 14.04
CA THR A 220 8.33 0.99 14.04
C THR A 220 8.97 1.94 15.04
N GLY A 221 9.61 1.41 16.09
CA GLY A 221 10.19 2.21 17.17
C GLY A 221 9.18 2.75 18.18
N TYR A 222 7.87 2.48 18.01
CA TYR A 222 6.85 2.84 19.00
C TYR A 222 6.99 2.02 20.28
N ALA A 223 6.46 2.53 21.40
CA ALA A 223 6.42 1.78 22.65
C ALA A 223 5.46 0.58 22.58
N ASP A 224 5.71 -0.44 23.40
CA ASP A 224 4.82 -1.59 23.54
C ASP A 224 3.41 -1.14 23.95
N GLY A 225 2.37 -1.74 23.36
CA GLY A 225 0.98 -1.43 23.72
C GLY A 225 0.58 0.04 23.55
N SER A 226 1.00 0.68 22.46
CA SER A 226 0.72 2.10 22.17
C SER A 226 -0.53 2.33 21.32
N TRP A 227 -0.98 1.33 20.56
CA TRP A 227 -2.05 1.47 19.56
C TRP A 227 -3.30 0.67 19.90
N ASP A 228 -4.49 1.26 19.65
CA ASP A 228 -5.77 0.54 19.74
C ASP A 228 -6.06 -0.25 18.46
N LEU A 229 -5.63 0.28 17.30
CA LEU A 229 -5.76 -0.36 15.99
C LEU A 229 -4.48 -0.14 15.17
N ALA A 230 -3.92 -1.21 14.61
CA ALA A 230 -2.84 -1.13 13.63
C ALA A 230 -3.29 -1.81 12.33
N VAL A 231 -3.13 -1.14 11.19
CA VAL A 231 -3.55 -1.67 9.88
C VAL A 231 -2.40 -1.70 8.90
N PHE A 232 -2.21 -2.85 8.25
CA PHE A 232 -1.21 -3.11 7.24
C PHE A 232 -1.94 -3.35 5.92
N SER A 233 -2.01 -2.32 5.07
CA SER A 233 -2.80 -2.37 3.83
C SER A 233 -1.92 -2.48 2.60
N PHE A 234 -2.06 -3.57 1.84
CA PHE A 234 -1.42 -3.80 0.54
C PHE A 234 0.11 -3.70 0.55
N ILE A 235 0.74 -4.08 1.67
CA ILE A 235 2.20 -4.13 1.79
C ILE A 235 2.74 -5.54 1.98
N ALA A 236 1.90 -6.53 2.31
CA ALA A 236 2.38 -7.87 2.61
C ALA A 236 2.83 -8.60 1.34
N HIS A 237 2.07 -8.50 0.24
CA HIS A 237 2.44 -9.13 -1.04
C HIS A 237 3.70 -8.55 -1.69
N GLU A 238 4.16 -7.36 -1.25
CA GLU A 238 5.39 -6.73 -1.74
C GLU A 238 6.65 -7.18 -0.98
N CYS A 239 6.53 -8.00 0.07
CA CYS A 239 7.60 -8.25 1.03
C CYS A 239 7.99 -9.75 1.11
N PRO A 240 9.26 -10.06 1.38
CA PRO A 240 9.70 -11.43 1.64
C PRO A 240 9.08 -11.98 2.93
N GLN A 241 9.02 -13.31 3.08
CA GLN A 241 8.39 -13.93 4.25
C GLN A 241 9.02 -13.50 5.58
N GLN A 242 10.32 -13.20 5.57
CA GLN A 242 10.99 -12.75 6.78
C GLN A 242 10.42 -11.41 7.25
N ALA A 243 10.22 -10.45 6.34
CA ALA A 243 9.56 -9.18 6.66
C ALA A 243 8.12 -9.39 7.13
N LEU A 244 7.37 -10.34 6.56
CA LEU A 244 6.03 -10.69 7.04
C LEU A 244 6.02 -11.20 8.49
N ARG A 245 7.00 -12.05 8.85
CA ARG A 245 7.18 -12.51 10.24
C ARG A 245 7.50 -11.34 11.16
N ASP A 246 8.28 -10.38 10.68
CA ASP A 246 8.67 -9.20 11.45
C ASP A 246 7.49 -8.22 11.60
N PHE A 247 6.67 -8.02 10.57
CA PHE A 247 5.40 -7.28 10.63
C PHE A 247 4.46 -7.85 11.70
N VAL A 248 4.27 -9.17 11.70
CA VAL A 248 3.40 -9.84 12.69
C VAL A 248 3.95 -9.68 14.10
N ARG A 249 5.27 -9.81 14.30
CA ARG A 249 5.90 -9.61 15.61
C ARG A 249 5.72 -8.17 16.08
N GLU A 250 5.97 -7.22 15.21
CA GLU A 250 5.91 -5.80 15.52
C GLU A 250 4.47 -5.33 15.77
N ALA A 251 3.52 -5.76 14.95
CA ALA A 251 2.11 -5.48 15.14
C ALA A 251 1.61 -5.96 16.51
N ARG A 252 2.02 -7.16 16.95
CA ARG A 252 1.70 -7.68 18.29
C ARG A 252 2.35 -6.90 19.41
N ARG A 253 3.56 -6.39 19.20
CA ARG A 253 4.29 -5.62 20.22
C ARG A 253 3.62 -4.27 20.47
N ILE A 254 3.27 -3.57 19.39
CA ILE A 254 2.76 -2.19 19.47
C ILE A 254 1.27 -2.11 19.81
N ILE A 255 0.51 -3.20 19.66
CA ILE A 255 -0.92 -3.22 19.94
C ILE A 255 -1.19 -3.36 21.44
N LYS A 256 -2.14 -2.59 21.96
CA LYS A 256 -2.61 -2.71 23.35
C LYS A 256 -3.28 -4.06 23.60
N PRO A 257 -3.31 -4.54 24.86
CA PRO A 257 -4.23 -5.61 25.25
C PRO A 257 -5.67 -5.26 24.85
N GLY A 258 -6.31 -6.12 24.06
CA GLY A 258 -7.66 -5.90 23.53
C GLY A 258 -7.73 -4.98 22.29
N GLY A 259 -6.59 -4.49 21.80
CA GLY A 259 -6.51 -3.78 20.52
C GLY A 259 -6.56 -4.74 19.32
N VAL A 260 -6.69 -4.17 18.13
CA VAL A 260 -6.91 -4.93 16.89
C VAL A 260 -5.76 -4.73 15.91
N VAL A 261 -5.25 -5.83 15.37
CA VAL A 261 -4.35 -5.81 14.20
C VAL A 261 -5.15 -6.22 12.98
N CYS A 262 -5.03 -5.43 11.90
CA CYS A 262 -5.69 -5.69 10.63
C CYS A 262 -4.65 -5.82 9.51
N PHE A 263 -4.73 -6.89 8.72
CA PHE A 263 -4.00 -7.02 7.45
C PHE A 263 -5.00 -7.00 6.30
N VAL A 264 -4.86 -6.08 5.36
CA VAL A 264 -5.70 -5.96 4.17
C VAL A 264 -4.83 -6.24 2.95
N ASP A 265 -5.01 -7.39 2.29
CA ASP A 265 -4.15 -7.76 1.16
C ASP A 265 -4.84 -8.76 0.22
N ASN A 266 -4.18 -9.14 -0.88
CA ASN A 266 -4.65 -10.09 -1.88
C ASN A 266 -4.85 -11.47 -1.27
N ASN A 267 -6.02 -12.07 -1.48
CA ASN A 267 -6.35 -13.40 -0.94
C ASN A 267 -5.67 -14.55 -1.70
N PRO A 268 -4.70 -15.27 -1.10
CA PRO A 268 -4.07 -16.44 -1.72
C PRO A 268 -5.07 -17.55 -2.06
N ARG A 269 -6.22 -17.58 -1.37
CA ARG A 269 -7.28 -18.57 -1.55
C ARG A 269 -8.35 -18.15 -2.56
N SER A 270 -8.22 -16.98 -3.18
CA SER A 270 -9.17 -16.51 -4.19
C SER A 270 -9.17 -17.42 -5.41
N LYS A 271 -10.35 -17.87 -5.84
CA LYS A 271 -10.51 -18.66 -7.08
C LYS A 271 -10.00 -17.90 -8.31
N THR A 272 -10.10 -16.58 -8.31
CA THR A 272 -9.57 -15.75 -9.41
C THR A 272 -8.06 -15.86 -9.51
N ILE A 273 -7.35 -15.81 -8.37
CA ILE A 273 -5.88 -15.93 -8.31
C ILE A 273 -5.45 -17.38 -8.58
N GLN A 274 -6.17 -18.36 -8.02
CA GLN A 274 -5.85 -19.79 -8.24
C GLN A 274 -6.07 -20.24 -9.69
N ASN A 275 -7.02 -19.63 -10.39
CA ASN A 275 -7.31 -19.94 -11.79
C ASN A 275 -6.57 -19.03 -12.78
N LEU A 276 -5.66 -18.17 -12.32
CA LEU A 276 -4.91 -17.29 -13.21
C LEU A 276 -4.06 -18.15 -14.17
N PRO A 277 -4.15 -17.94 -15.50
CA PRO A 277 -3.32 -18.68 -16.45
C PRO A 277 -1.83 -18.58 -16.08
N PRO A 278 -1.03 -19.67 -16.15
CA PRO A 278 0.37 -19.65 -15.73
C PRO A 278 1.22 -18.55 -16.35
N VAL A 279 0.91 -18.13 -17.58
CA VAL A 279 1.56 -17.00 -18.26
C VAL A 279 1.28 -15.67 -17.56
N LEU A 280 0.02 -15.39 -17.23
CA LEU A 280 -0.37 -14.18 -16.52
C LEU A 280 0.16 -14.19 -15.09
N PHE A 281 0.18 -15.35 -14.45
CA PHE A 281 0.77 -15.51 -13.12
C PHE A 281 2.27 -15.24 -13.16
N THR A 282 2.99 -15.76 -14.16
CA THR A 282 4.43 -15.51 -14.29
C THR A 282 4.74 -14.07 -14.72
N LEU A 283 3.86 -13.43 -15.49
CA LEU A 283 3.95 -12.00 -15.78
C LEU A 283 3.73 -11.15 -14.53
N MET A 284 2.78 -11.51 -13.67
CA MET A 284 2.58 -10.88 -12.36
C MET A 284 3.83 -11.03 -11.47
N LYS A 285 4.42 -12.23 -11.42
CA LYS A 285 5.72 -12.48 -10.75
C LYS A 285 6.86 -11.62 -11.29
N SER A 286 6.88 -11.33 -12.60
CA SER A 286 7.92 -10.48 -13.19
C SER A 286 7.88 -9.05 -12.67
N THR A 287 6.72 -8.60 -12.18
CA THR A 287 6.53 -7.30 -11.57
C THR A 287 6.51 -7.33 -10.05
N GLU A 288 6.41 -8.53 -9.45
CA GLU A 288 6.31 -8.77 -8.02
C GLU A 288 7.17 -9.99 -7.60
N PRO A 289 8.45 -9.79 -7.20
CA PRO A 289 9.40 -10.88 -6.99
C PRO A 289 9.12 -11.72 -5.74
N TRP A 290 8.32 -11.21 -4.80
CA TRP A 290 8.02 -11.90 -3.53
C TRP A 290 6.64 -12.58 -3.49
N THR A 291 5.90 -12.55 -4.60
CA THR A 291 4.53 -13.09 -4.68
C THR A 291 4.45 -14.57 -4.33
N ASP A 292 5.46 -15.38 -4.67
CA ASP A 292 5.52 -16.81 -4.30
C ASP A 292 5.71 -17.01 -2.79
N GLU A 293 6.57 -16.18 -2.20
CA GLU A 293 6.82 -16.17 -0.77
C GLU A 293 5.58 -15.74 0.01
N TYR A 294 4.87 -14.72 -0.47
CA TYR A 294 3.61 -14.25 0.09
C TYR A 294 2.50 -15.31 0.01
N TYR A 295 2.25 -15.89 -1.17
CA TYR A 295 1.17 -16.87 -1.34
C TYR A 295 1.41 -18.19 -0.60
N SER A 296 2.65 -18.49 -0.21
CA SER A 296 3.00 -19.65 0.63
C SER A 296 3.03 -19.35 2.13
N PHE A 297 2.91 -18.08 2.54
CA PHE A 297 2.90 -17.68 3.94
C PHE A 297 1.48 -17.71 4.52
N ASP A 298 1.27 -18.50 5.57
CA ASP A 298 0.00 -18.54 6.29
C ASP A 298 -0.10 -17.37 7.29
N LEU A 299 -0.51 -16.20 6.77
CA LEU A 299 -0.64 -14.97 7.54
C LEU A 299 -1.68 -15.11 8.66
N GLU A 300 -2.79 -15.82 8.43
CA GLU A 300 -3.83 -16.08 9.43
C GLU A 300 -3.28 -16.91 10.60
N ALA A 301 -2.55 -17.99 10.30
CA ALA A 301 -1.91 -18.80 11.33
C ALA A 301 -0.80 -18.04 12.08
N ALA A 302 -0.01 -17.23 11.37
CA ALA A 302 1.06 -16.42 11.96
C ALA A 302 0.50 -15.39 12.95
N LEU A 303 -0.64 -14.77 12.62
CA LEU A 303 -1.36 -13.79 13.43
C LEU A 303 -2.11 -14.41 14.63
N GLY A 304 -2.56 -15.66 14.51
CA GLY A 304 -3.30 -16.34 15.56
C GLY A 304 -4.74 -15.82 15.71
N LYS A 305 -5.47 -16.31 16.73
CA LYS A 305 -6.93 -16.07 16.87
C LYS A 305 -7.32 -14.64 17.27
N GLU A 306 -6.38 -13.80 17.64
CA GLU A 306 -6.63 -12.47 18.21
C GLU A 306 -6.47 -11.32 17.20
N ALA A 307 -6.20 -11.64 15.93
CA ALA A 307 -5.96 -10.66 14.87
C ALA A 307 -6.91 -10.87 13.68
N LEU A 308 -7.24 -9.77 13.00
CA LEU A 308 -8.15 -9.73 11.86
C LEU A 308 -7.35 -9.76 10.55
N THR A 309 -7.65 -10.73 9.69
CA THR A 309 -7.16 -10.75 8.31
C THR A 309 -8.30 -10.43 7.36
N MET A 310 -8.06 -9.52 6.43
CA MET A 310 -9.00 -9.02 5.44
C MET A 310 -8.44 -9.24 4.03
N TRP A 311 -9.35 -9.62 3.13
CA TRP A 311 -9.09 -10.21 1.83
C TRP A 311 -9.91 -9.52 0.74
#